data_AF-A0A349QAL6-F1
#
_entry.id   AF-A0A349QAL6-F1
#
_cell.length_a   1.000
_cell.length_b   1.000
_cell.length_c   1.000
_cell.angle_alpha   90.00
_cell.angle_beta   90.00
_cell.angle_gamma   90.00
#
_symmetry.space_group_name_H-M   'P 1'
#
loop_
_entity.id
_entity.type
_entity.pdbx_description
1 polymer ?
#
loop_
_entity_poly.entity_id
_entity_poly.type
_entity_poly.pdbx_seq_one_letter_code
_entity_poly.pdbx_strand_id
1 'polypeptide(L)'
;MKKTKSTLKPLKKLSQDFCGTCELRQLPKGTYFRTLDKNGKMSRETYTKGYYERSEKKFVCDKHSDVWGAGRALKGTTKVTTDFIY
;
A
#
# COMPACT_ATOMS: atom_id res chain seq x y z
N MET A 1 33.40 -13.48 4.23
CA MET A 1 32.19 -12.76 3.73
C MET A 1 31.32 -12.33 4.92
N LYS A 2 31.37 -11.05 5.31
CA LYS A 2 30.55 -10.52 6.42
C LYS A 2 29.13 -10.28 5.91
N LYS A 3 28.16 -11.12 6.32
CA LYS A 3 26.74 -10.85 6.10
C LYS A 3 26.34 -9.69 7.02
N THR A 4 26.29 -8.48 6.48
CA THR A 4 25.71 -7.32 7.16
C THR A 4 24.26 -7.64 7.45
N LYS A 5 23.94 -7.98 8.70
CA LYS A 5 22.56 -8.04 9.18
C LYS A 5 22.03 -6.61 9.07
N SER A 6 21.32 -6.31 7.99
CA SER A 6 20.54 -5.08 7.91
C SER A 6 19.49 -5.17 9.01
N THR A 7 19.73 -4.46 10.11
CA THR A 7 18.71 -4.12 11.10
C THR A 7 17.69 -3.27 10.35
N LEU A 8 16.74 -3.92 9.69
CA LEU A 8 15.57 -3.28 9.12
C LEU A 8 14.87 -2.59 10.28
N LYS A 9 15.08 -1.26 10.39
CA LYS A 9 14.39 -0.44 11.38
C LYS A 9 12.89 -0.76 11.26
N PRO A 10 12.19 -0.98 12.37
CA PRO A 10 10.76 -1.22 12.33
C PRO A 10 10.12 -0.05 11.58
N LEU A 11 9.44 -0.35 10.48
CA LEU A 11 8.78 0.67 9.70
C LEU A 11 7.67 1.29 10.55
N LYS A 12 7.74 2.61 10.75
CA LYS A 12 6.73 3.36 11.47
C LYS A 12 5.41 3.31 10.68
N LYS A 13 4.33 2.89 11.35
CA LYS A 13 2.97 3.04 10.80
C LYS A 13 2.60 4.52 10.77
N LEU A 14 1.91 4.93 9.70
CA LEU A 14 1.41 6.28 9.53
C LEU A 14 0.02 6.41 10.15
N SER A 15 -0.39 7.64 10.47
CA SER A 15 -1.76 7.92 10.90
C SER A 15 -2.74 7.75 9.73
N GLN A 16 -4.03 7.66 10.05
CA GLN A 16 -5.08 7.59 9.04
C GLN A 16 -5.20 8.90 8.25
N ASP A 17 -4.87 10.02 8.88
CA ASP A 17 -4.87 11.37 8.30
C ASP A 17 -3.59 11.71 7.51
N PHE A 18 -2.71 10.72 7.29
CA PHE A 18 -1.49 10.96 6.52
C PHE A 18 -1.83 11.35 5.08
N CYS A 19 -1.29 12.47 4.62
CA CYS A 19 -1.37 12.94 3.25
C CYS A 19 0.03 12.92 2.61
N GLY A 20 0.19 12.15 1.53
CA GLY A 20 1.43 12.11 0.75
C GLY A 20 1.75 10.72 0.20
N THR A 21 3.00 10.54 -0.21
CA THR A 21 3.50 9.27 -0.77
C THR A 21 4.17 8.41 0.31
N CYS A 22 3.84 7.13 0.36
CA CYS A 22 4.37 6.18 1.33
C CYS A 22 4.40 4.75 0.79
N GLU A 23 4.91 3.80 1.57
CA GLU A 23 4.79 2.38 1.25
C GLU A 23 3.47 1.82 1.80
N LEU A 24 2.81 0.94 1.04
CA LEU A 24 1.51 0.38 1.43
C LEU A 24 1.51 -0.23 2.85
N ARG A 25 2.60 -0.88 3.28
CA ARG A 25 2.70 -1.47 4.63
C ARG A 25 2.65 -0.44 5.77
N GLN A 26 2.97 0.82 5.50
CA GLN A 26 2.94 1.91 6.49
C GLN A 26 1.52 2.40 6.78
N LEU A 27 0.61 2.30 5.80
CA LEU A 27 -0.77 2.77 5.97
C LEU A 27 -1.56 1.90 6.96
N PRO A 28 -2.51 2.46 7.71
CA PRO A 28 -3.47 1.66 8.47
C PRO A 28 -4.45 0.92 7.55
N LYS A 29 -5.05 -0.17 8.05
CA LYS A 29 -6.13 -0.88 7.35
C LYS A 29 -7.32 0.07 7.18
N GLY A 30 -8.00 0.02 6.05
CA GLY A 30 -9.13 0.91 5.72
C GLY A 30 -8.73 2.24 5.09
N THR A 31 -7.44 2.54 4.96
CA THR A 31 -6.99 3.77 4.30
C THR A 31 -7.21 3.70 2.80
N TYR A 32 -7.75 4.77 2.22
CA TYR A 32 -7.84 4.95 0.78
C TYR A 32 -6.49 5.35 0.19
N PHE A 33 -6.10 4.71 -0.90
CA PHE A 33 -4.84 5.02 -1.57
C PHE A 33 -4.95 4.82 -3.08
N ARG A 34 -4.04 5.45 -3.82
CA ARG A 34 -3.78 5.16 -5.23
C ARG A 34 -2.35 4.65 -5.39
N THR A 35 -2.14 3.70 -6.29
CA THR A 35 -0.79 3.20 -6.57
C THR A 35 -0.01 4.17 -7.44
N LEU A 36 1.30 4.24 -7.24
CA LEU A 36 2.22 4.98 -8.10
C LEU A 36 2.97 4.00 -9.01
N ASP A 37 3.08 4.35 -10.29
CA ASP A 37 3.91 3.62 -11.24
C ASP A 37 5.42 3.85 -10.97
N LYS A 38 6.30 3.12 -11.66
CA LYS A 38 7.76 3.26 -11.53
C LYS A 38 8.26 4.68 -11.82
N ASN A 39 7.54 5.40 -12.68
CA ASN A 39 7.83 6.79 -13.02
C ASN A 39 7.21 7.81 -12.05
N GLY A 40 6.62 7.36 -10.94
CA GLY A 40 5.95 8.23 -9.96
C GLY A 40 4.57 8.75 -10.40
N LYS A 41 4.04 8.23 -11.51
CA LYS A 41 2.70 8.62 -12.00
C LYS A 41 1.61 7.92 -11.19
N MET A 42 0.64 8.71 -10.71
CA MET A 42 -0.53 8.19 -9.98
C MET A 42 -1.48 7.42 -10.90
N SER A 43 -1.93 6.23 -10.45
CA SER A 43 -3.03 5.52 -11.10
C SER A 43 -4.34 6.29 -10.94
N ARG A 44 -5.28 6.10 -11.86
CA ARG A 44 -6.65 6.63 -11.76
C ARG A 44 -7.51 5.82 -10.79
N GLU A 45 -7.03 4.65 -10.37
CA GLU A 45 -7.80 3.67 -9.60
C GLU A 45 -7.57 3.87 -8.11
N THR A 46 -8.66 4.05 -7.37
CA THR A 46 -8.64 4.11 -5.90
C THR A 46 -8.84 2.72 -5.30
N TYR A 47 -8.06 2.45 -4.26
CA TYR A 47 -8.11 1.21 -3.49
C TYR A 47 -8.31 1.50 -2.01
N THR A 48 -8.95 0.57 -1.30
CA THR A 48 -8.92 0.52 0.16
C THR A 48 -7.94 -0.54 0.62
N LYS A 49 -7.10 -0.20 1.61
CA LYS A 49 -6.16 -1.18 2.17
C LYS A 49 -6.92 -2.23 3.00
N GLY A 50 -6.94 -3.47 2.54
CA GLY A 50 -7.54 -4.59 3.25
C GLY A 50 -6.54 -5.36 4.12
N TYR A 51 -6.74 -6.67 4.23
CA TYR A 51 -5.97 -7.54 5.13
C TYR A 51 -4.65 -8.00 4.51
N TYR A 52 -3.72 -8.42 5.36
CA TYR A 52 -2.46 -9.01 4.92
C TYR A 52 -2.59 -10.53 4.78
N GLU A 53 -2.45 -11.03 3.56
CA GLU A 53 -2.38 -12.45 3.23
C GLU A 53 -0.96 -12.96 3.48
N ARG A 54 -0.79 -13.81 4.50
CA ARG A 54 0.53 -14.28 4.93
C ARG A 54 1.16 -15.23 3.92
N SER A 55 0.34 -16.06 3.27
CA SER A 55 0.80 -17.05 2.28
C SER A 55 1.44 -16.37 1.09
N GLU A 56 0.83 -15.29 0.59
CA GLU A 56 1.35 -14.53 -0.55
C GLU A 56 2.33 -13.41 -0.17
N LYS A 57 2.40 -13.07 1.13
CA LYS A 57 3.12 -11.89 1.64
C LYS A 57 2.65 -10.59 0.98
N LYS A 58 1.34 -10.45 0.78
CA LYS A 58 0.70 -9.31 0.10
C LYS A 58 -0.49 -8.80 0.90
N PHE A 59 -0.88 -7.56 0.65
CA PHE A 59 -2.13 -6.98 1.13
C PHE A 59 -3.21 -7.17 0.06
N VAL A 60 -4.33 -7.78 0.42
CA VAL A 60 -5.53 -7.84 -0.42
C VAL A 60 -6.25 -6.51 -0.27
N CYS A 61 -6.37 -5.75 -1.35
CA CYS A 61 -6.90 -4.39 -1.35
C CYS A 61 -8.15 -4.30 -2.22
N ASP A 62 -9.18 -3.63 -1.73
CA ASP A 62 -10.47 -3.55 -2.43
C ASP A 62 -10.42 -2.44 -3.48
N LYS A 63 -10.73 -2.77 -4.74
CA LYS A 63 -10.79 -1.81 -5.84
C LYS A 63 -12.16 -1.16 -5.86
N HIS A 64 -12.21 0.17 -5.78
CA HIS A 64 -13.49 0.89 -5.75
C HIS A 64 -14.26 0.86 -7.08
N SER A 65 -13.55 0.68 -8.19
CA SER A 65 -14.17 0.57 -9.50
C SER A 65 -14.62 -0.85 -9.85
N ASP A 66 -14.34 -1.84 -9.01
CA ASP A 66 -14.69 -3.23 -9.27
C ASP A 66 -15.97 -3.61 -8.53
N VAL A 67 -17.06 -3.69 -9.28
CA VAL A 67 -18.39 -4.06 -8.76
C VAL A 67 -18.42 -5.54 -8.33
N TRP A 68 -17.49 -6.36 -8.84
CA TRP A 68 -17.45 -7.80 -8.59
C TRP A 68 -16.53 -8.19 -7.42
N GLY A 69 -15.84 -7.23 -6.80
CA GLY A 69 -15.11 -7.44 -5.55
C GLY A 69 -13.85 -8.30 -5.67
N ALA A 70 -13.23 -8.42 -6.84
CA ALA A 70 -11.95 -9.09 -6.97
C ALA A 70 -10.85 -8.18 -6.39
N GLY A 71 -10.59 -8.34 -5.09
CA GLY A 71 -9.53 -7.62 -4.39
C GLY A 71 -8.18 -7.76 -5.11
N ARG A 72 -7.40 -6.68 -5.16
CA ARG A 72 -6.07 -6.66 -5.76
C ARG A 72 -5.00 -6.96 -4.70
N ALA A 73 -4.24 -8.03 -4.90
CA ALA A 73 -3.12 -8.37 -4.04
C ALA A 73 -1.88 -7.51 -4.38
N LEU A 74 -1.45 -6.66 -3.44
CA LEU A 74 -0.32 -5.73 -3.59
C LEU A 74 0.80 -6.02 -2.57
N LYS A 75 2.05 -5.82 -2.97
CA LYS A 75 3.19 -5.97 -2.05
C LYS A 75 3.20 -4.82 -1.04
N GLY A 76 3.63 -5.11 0.20
CA GLY A 76 3.76 -4.07 1.22
C GLY A 76 4.73 -2.94 0.87
N THR A 77 5.70 -3.21 -0.01
CA THR A 77 6.69 -2.24 -0.51
C THR A 77 6.19 -1.44 -1.70
N THR A 78 4.97 -1.67 -2.18
CA THR A 78 4.38 -0.88 -3.26
C THR A 78 4.25 0.56 -2.81
N LYS A 79 4.75 1.49 -3.64
CA LYS A 79 4.58 2.93 -3.41
C LYS A 79 3.15 3.33 -3.72
N VAL A 80 2.54 4.04 -2.78
CA VAL A 80 1.16 4.50 -2.85
C VAL A 80 1.08 5.95 -2.41
N THR A 81 0.03 6.64 -2.80
CA THR A 81 -0.26 8.00 -2.37
C THR A 81 -1.66 8.10 -1.78
N THR A 82 -1.78 8.88 -0.72
CA THR A 82 -3.05 9.31 -0.11
C THR A 82 -3.41 10.75 -0.47
N ASP A 83 -2.52 11.45 -1.20
CA ASP A 83 -2.71 12.81 -1.67
C ASP A 83 -3.51 12.82 -2.98
N PHE A 84 -4.81 12.59 -2.87
CA PHE A 84 -5.76 12.69 -3.97
C PHE A 84 -7.17 13.02 -3.45
N ILE A 85 -7.96 13.63 -4.31
CA ILE A 85 -9.38 13.86 -4.04
C ILE A 85 -10.13 12.59 -4.47
N TYR A 86 -10.88 12.01 -3.53
CA TYR A 86 -11.73 10.84 -3.75
C TYR A 86 -13.20 11.21 -3.65
#